data_AF-A0A5S9M1N3-F1
#
_entry.id   AF-A0A5S9M1N3-F1
#
_cell.length_a   1.000
_cell.length_b   1.000
_cell.length_c   1.000
_cell.angle_alpha   90.00
_cell.angle_beta   90.00
_cell.angle_gamma   90.00
#
_symmetry.space_group_name_H-M   'P 1'
#
loop_
_entity.id
_entity.type
_entity.pdbx_description
1 polymer ?
#
loop_
_entity_poly.entity_id
_entity_poly.type
_entity_poly.pdbx_seq_one_letter_code
_entity_poly.pdbx_strand_id
1 'polypeptide(L)' 'MGELLSELERKVLVLYLDGRSYQEISEDLNRHVKSIDNALQRVKEKIREIFRASRD' A
#
# COMPACT_ATOMS: atom_id res chain seq x y z
N MET A 1 -7.84 -10.77 2.34
CA MET A 1 -7.00 -9.55 2.21
C MET A 1 -5.53 -9.77 2.61
N GLY A 2 -5.24 -10.51 3.69
CA GLY A 2 -3.87 -10.67 4.22
C GLY A 2 -2.85 -11.39 3.33
N GLU A 3 -3.29 -12.23 2.39
CA GLU A 3 -2.41 -12.95 1.45
C GLU A 3 -2.19 -12.19 0.13
N LEU A 4 -3.00 -11.16 -0.16
CA LEU A 4 -2.98 -10.46 -1.44
C LEU A 4 -1.98 -9.30 -1.45
N LEU A 5 -1.79 -8.67 -0.29
CA LEU A 5 -0.77 -7.64 -0.08
C LEU A 5 0.43 -8.25 0.63
N SER A 6 1.63 -7.93 0.16
CA SER A 6 2.86 -8.21 0.91
C SER A 6 2.84 -7.47 2.26
N GLU A 7 3.67 -7.92 3.21
CA GLU A 7 3.74 -7.26 4.52
C GLU A 7 4.08 -5.77 4.43
N LEU A 8 4.95 -5.38 3.49
CA LEU A 8 5.29 -3.99 3.27
C LEU A 8 4.08 -3.21 2.75
N GLU A 9 3.40 -3.74 1.75
CA GLU A 9 2.20 -3.11 1.16
C GLU A 9 1.09 -2.94 2.21
N ARG A 10 0.90 -3.92 3.09
CA ARG A 10 -0.05 -3.83 4.20
C ARG A 10 0.33 -2.72 5.18
N LYS A 11 1.60 -2.65 5.60
CA LYS A 11 2.09 -1.61 6.52
C LYS A 11 1.93 -0.21 5.93
N VAL A 12 2.35 -0.05 4.67
CA VAL A 12 2.22 1.21 3.94
C VAL A 12 0.76 1.64 3.79
N LEU A 13 -0.14 0.70 3.44
CA LEU A 13 -1.57 1.00 3.33
C LEU A 13 -2.17 1.45 4.66
N VAL A 14 -1.86 0.75 5.77
CA VAL A 14 -2.38 1.10 7.10
C VAL A 14 -1.96 2.52 7.50
N LEU A 15 -0.67 2.83 7.37
CA LEU A 15 -0.15 4.16 7.74
C LEU A 15 -0.70 5.27 6.83
N TYR A 16 -0.90 4.98 5.54
CA TYR A 16 -1.53 5.92 4.62
C TYR A 16 -3.00 6.20 4.97
N LEU A 17 -3.75 5.17 5.36
CA LEU A 17 -5.14 5.32 5.82
C LEU A 17 -5.24 6.05 7.18
N ASP A 18 -4.18 5.98 7.99
CA ASP A 18 -4.02 6.76 9.23
C ASP A 18 -3.71 8.25 8.95
N GLY A 19 -3.63 8.65 7.68
CA GLY A 19 -3.41 10.04 7.26
C GLY A 19 -1.94 10.47 7.21
N ARG A 20 -0.99 9.54 7.39
CA ARG A 20 0.44 9.86 7.30
C ARG A 20 0.86 10.21 5.88
N SER A 21 1.74 11.20 5.77
CA SER A 21 2.40 11.56 4.52
C SER A 21 3.39 10.48 4.08
N TYR A 22 3.76 10.47 2.80
CA TYR A 22 4.72 9.50 2.30
C TYR A 22 6.10 9.64 2.95
N GLN A 23 6.47 10.85 3.38
CA GLN A 23 7.72 11.12 4.10
C GLN A 23 7.70 10.52 5.50
N GLU A 24 6.62 10.71 6.27
CA GLU A 24 6.48 10.09 7.59
C GLU A 24 6.51 8.57 7.50
N ILE A 25 5.83 7.99 6.50
CA ILE A 25 5.85 6.53 6.28
C ILE A 25 7.26 6.05 5.87
N SER A 26 7.97 6.86 5.08
CA SER A 26 9.35 6.60 4.66
C SER A 26 10.29 6.54 5.86
N GLU A 27 10.15 7.48 6.79
CA GLU A 27 10.89 7.54 8.05
C GLU A 27 10.52 6.37 8.97
N ASP A 28 9.22 6.12 9.20
CA ASP A 28 8.71 5.05 10.07
C ASP A 28 9.16 3.65 9.62
N LEU A 29 9.21 3.42 8.31
CA LEU A 29 9.58 2.12 7.74
C LEU A 29 11.07 2.02 7.40
N ASN A 30 11.84 3.11 7.59
CA ASN A 30 13.23 3.23 7.15
C ASN A 30 13.42 2.80 5.67
N ARG A 31 12.58 3.36 4.80
CA ARG A 31 12.58 3.09 3.35
C ARG A 31 12.53 4.40 2.60
N HIS A 32 13.04 4.43 1.38
CA HIS A 32 12.97 5.62 0.54
C HIS A 32 11.52 5.97 0.15
N VAL A 33 11.19 7.26 0.07
CA VAL A 33 9.84 7.75 -0.25
C VAL A 33 9.27 7.16 -1.56
N LYS A 34 10.12 6.99 -2.57
CA LYS A 34 9.76 6.34 -3.85
C LYS A 34 9.34 4.88 -3.68
N SER A 35 9.93 4.17 -2.72
CA SER A 35 9.53 2.79 -2.41
C SER A 35 8.15 2.74 -1.74
N ILE A 36 7.79 3.76 -0.95
CA ILE A 36 6.46 3.91 -0.37
C ILE A 36 5.43 4.16 -1.46
N ASP A 37 5.69 5.11 -2.37
CA ASP A 37 4.82 5.37 -3.52
C ASP A 37 4.63 4.12 -4.39
N ASN A 38 5.72 3.42 -4.74
CA ASN A 38 5.65 2.17 -5.49
C ASN A 38 4.82 1.09 -4.78
N ALA A 39 4.88 1.02 -3.44
CA ALA A 39 4.06 0.09 -2.67
C ALA A 39 2.58 0.48 -2.72
N LEU A 40 2.24 1.76 -2.57
CA LEU A 40 0.87 2.26 -2.69
C LEU A 40 0.29 2.04 -4.10
N GLN A 41 1.10 2.24 -5.14
CA GLN A 41 0.68 1.95 -6.51
C GLN A 41 0.29 0.48 -6.69
N ARG A 42 1.11 -0.46 -6.21
CA ARG A 42 0.80 -1.90 -6.26
C ARG A 42 -0.45 -2.25 -5.47
N VAL A 43 -0.65 -1.64 -4.29
CA VAL A 43 -1.89 -1.81 -3.51
C VAL A 43 -3.11 -1.36 -4.31
N LYS A 44 -3.05 -0.18 -4.96
CA LYS A 44 -4.16 0.34 -5.77
C LYS A 44 -4.49 -0.54 -6.97
N GLU A 45 -3.49 -1.10 -7.64
CA GLU A 45 -3.70 -2.03 -8.75
C GLU A 45 -4.39 -3.32 -8.28
N LYS A 46 -3.89 -3.94 -7.19
CA LYS A 46 -4.50 -5.15 -6.62
C LYS A 46 -5.94 -4.95 -6.17
N ILE A 47 -6.26 -3.82 -5.54
CA ILE A 47 -7.63 -3.51 -5.14
C ILE A 47 -8.53 -3.36 -6.39
N ARG A 48 -8.04 -2.70 -7.45
CA ARG A 48 -8.78 -2.59 -8.72
C ARG A 48 -9.04 -3.96 -9.34
N GLU A 49 -8.06 -4.86 -9.33
CA GLU A 49 -8.21 -6.23 -9.83
C GLU A 49 -9.25 -7.02 -9.03
N ILE A 50 -9.22 -6.97 -7.69
CA ILE A 50 -10.24 -7.62 -6.84
C ILE A 50 -11.63 -7.07 -7.15
N PHE A 51 -11.77 -5.75 -7.27
CA PHE A 51 -13.05 -5.11 -7.59
C PHE A 51 -13.59 -5.52 -8.96
N ARG A 52 -12.72 -5.77 -9.93
CA ARG A 52 -13.09 -6.31 -11.25
C ARG A 52 -13.52 -7.77 -11.13
N ALA A 53 -12.72 -8.61 -10.48
CA ALA A 53 -13.00 -10.04 -10.30
C ALA A 53 -14.28 -10.31 -9.48
N SER A 54 -14.70 -9.39 -8.62
CA SER A 54 -15.94 -9.52 -7.83
C SER A 54 -17.20 -9.06 -8.58
N ARG A 55 -17.07 -8.53 -9.81
CA ARG A 55 -18.19 -8.05 -10.64
C ARG A 55 -18.59 -9.05 -11.75
N ASP A 56 -17.83 -10.12 -11.92
CA ASP A 56 -18.12 -11.24 -12.82
C ASP A 56 -18.68 -12.44 -12.02
#